data_AF-A0ABD2GGL4-F1
#
_entry.id   AF-A0ABD2GGL4-F1
#
_cell.length_a   1.000
_cell.length_b   1.000
_cell.length_c   1.000
_cell.angle_alpha   90.00
_cell.angle_beta   90.00
_cell.angle_gamma   90.00
#
_symmetry.space_group_name_H-M   'P 1'
#
loop_
_entity.id
_entity.type
_entity.pdbx_description
1 polymer ?
#
loop_
_entity_poly.entity_id
_entity_poly.type
_entity_poly.pdbx_seq_one_letter_code
_entity_poly.pdbx_strand_id
1 'polypeptide(L)'
;MADVEAFIEAPSQESLGTFSIEQLLLIAEHFSVSIVCDRRMKDNIKDSIVSTLRETGVFATKEEGVLLKPLFQASALSFEQQREMLLLQQEHEKIKWEHDRVKYEHDRVQCEHDREHDRMKYEHDREHDRMKYEHDREHDRMKYEHDREHDRMKYELGIEKEVTVEQMRQESEKAKIELERRRLSIRDGALSGEGQGEQVPRSPHRFDFSNLRLLPHFNESDPDTFF
;
A
#
# COMPACT_ATOMS: atom_id res chain seq x y z
N MET A 1 20.06 -13.45 -44.20
CA MET A 1 20.69 -12.88 -42.99
C MET A 1 21.16 -11.49 -43.39
N ALA A 2 20.75 -10.44 -42.67
CA ALA A 2 21.24 -9.10 -42.97
C ALA A 2 22.74 -9.09 -42.71
N ASP A 3 23.51 -8.77 -43.74
CA ASP A 3 24.97 -8.84 -43.69
C ASP A 3 25.52 -7.55 -43.05
N VAL A 4 26.20 -7.71 -41.93
CA VAL A 4 26.78 -6.57 -41.19
C VAL A 4 27.89 -5.92 -42.02
N GLU A 5 28.56 -6.71 -42.86
CA GLU A 5 29.62 -6.24 -43.76
C GLU A 5 29.07 -5.31 -44.86
N ALA A 6 27.91 -5.65 -45.42
CA ALA A 6 27.20 -4.79 -46.38
C ALA A 6 26.73 -3.45 -45.77
N PHE A 7 26.46 -3.40 -44.46
CA PHE A 7 26.18 -2.15 -43.76
C PHE A 7 27.42 -1.30 -43.52
N ILE A 8 28.57 -1.93 -43.25
CA ILE A 8 29.85 -1.23 -43.10
C ILE A 8 30.27 -0.58 -44.43
N GLU A 9 30.00 -1.24 -45.57
CA GLU A 9 30.26 -0.69 -46.90
C GLU A 9 29.24 0.38 -47.35
N ALA A 10 27.96 0.19 -47.02
CA ALA A 10 26.87 1.12 -47.37
C ALA A 10 25.95 1.41 -46.16
N PRO A 11 26.39 2.27 -45.22
CA PRO A 11 25.64 2.57 -44.01
C PRO A 11 24.33 3.28 -44.36
N SER A 12 23.21 2.59 -44.10
CA SER A 12 21.85 3.06 -44.43
C SER A 12 20.93 3.02 -43.21
N GLN A 13 20.22 4.11 -42.92
CA GLN A 13 19.40 4.22 -41.70
C GLN A 13 18.29 3.16 -41.62
N GLU A 14 17.76 2.72 -42.77
CA GLU A 14 16.67 1.74 -42.86
C GLU A 14 17.10 0.30 -42.50
N SER A 15 18.37 -0.04 -42.71
CA SER A 15 18.88 -1.38 -42.44
C SER A 15 19.13 -1.64 -40.95
N LEU A 16 19.39 -0.58 -40.16
CA LEU A 16 19.50 -0.64 -38.69
C LEU A 16 18.23 -1.23 -38.02
N GLY A 17 17.06 -1.08 -38.64
CA GLY A 17 15.81 -1.69 -38.16
C GLY A 17 15.84 -3.23 -38.17
N THR A 18 16.53 -3.82 -39.15
CA THR A 18 16.53 -5.25 -39.43
C THR A 18 17.59 -6.06 -38.67
N PHE A 19 18.65 -5.41 -38.17
CA PHE A 19 19.74 -6.07 -37.45
C PHE A 19 19.33 -6.53 -36.05
N SER A 20 19.93 -7.58 -35.51
CA SER A 20 19.72 -8.01 -34.11
C SER A 20 20.47 -7.08 -33.13
N ILE A 21 20.18 -7.19 -31.84
CA ILE A 21 20.88 -6.42 -30.79
C ILE A 21 22.39 -6.66 -30.86
N GLU A 22 22.82 -7.91 -31.03
CA GLU A 22 24.23 -8.29 -31.13
C GLU A 22 24.90 -7.68 -32.38
N GLN A 23 24.20 -7.67 -33.51
CA GLN A 23 24.69 -7.07 -34.75
C GLN A 23 24.81 -5.54 -34.62
N LEU A 24 23.88 -4.88 -33.93
CA LEU A 24 23.96 -3.46 -33.64
C LEU A 24 25.12 -3.12 -32.69
N LEU A 25 25.39 -3.96 -31.69
CA LEU A 25 26.55 -3.81 -30.82
C LEU A 25 27.87 -3.96 -31.58
N LEU A 26 27.95 -4.90 -32.53
CA LEU A 26 29.12 -5.10 -33.39
C LEU A 26 29.37 -3.91 -34.32
N ILE A 27 28.30 -3.32 -34.87
CA ILE A 27 28.36 -2.08 -35.65
C ILE A 27 28.83 -0.91 -34.76
N ALA A 28 28.29 -0.78 -33.55
CA ALA A 28 28.72 0.24 -32.60
C ALA A 28 30.20 0.12 -32.26
N GLU A 29 30.72 -1.11 -32.10
CA GLU A 29 32.15 -1.37 -31.88
C GLU A 29 32.99 -0.99 -33.12
N HIS A 30 32.55 -1.36 -34.32
CA HIS A 30 33.24 -1.03 -35.57
C HIS A 30 33.35 0.50 -35.81
N PHE A 31 32.29 1.25 -35.50
CA PHE A 31 32.27 2.71 -35.63
C PHE A 31 32.69 3.44 -34.35
N SER A 32 33.20 2.72 -33.33
CA SER A 32 33.62 3.29 -32.04
C SER A 32 32.57 4.17 -31.37
N VAL A 33 31.29 3.81 -31.48
CA VAL A 33 30.15 4.52 -30.91
C VAL A 33 30.05 4.23 -29.40
N SER A 34 30.08 5.27 -28.58
CA SER A 34 29.82 5.15 -27.14
C SER A 34 28.32 5.03 -26.89
N ILE A 35 27.83 3.82 -26.61
CA ILE A 35 26.42 3.58 -26.28
C ILE A 35 26.18 4.05 -24.83
N VAL A 36 25.51 5.18 -24.69
CA VAL A 36 25.20 5.85 -23.40
C VAL A 36 24.07 5.14 -22.66
N CYS A 37 23.14 4.56 -23.41
CA CYS A 37 21.91 3.95 -22.88
C CYS A 37 21.99 2.41 -22.82
N ASP A 38 20.97 1.77 -22.25
CA ASP A 38 20.95 0.32 -21.97
C ASP A 38 21.23 -0.54 -23.23
N ARG A 39 22.30 -1.35 -23.16
CA ARG A 39 22.73 -2.30 -24.21
C ARG A 39 21.74 -3.46 -24.44
N ARG A 40 20.65 -3.53 -23.68
CA ARG A 40 19.57 -4.50 -23.86
C ARG A 40 18.43 -3.97 -24.72
N MET A 41 18.31 -2.65 -24.87
CA MET A 41 17.24 -2.03 -25.63
C MET A 41 17.69 -1.72 -27.05
N LYS A 42 17.12 -2.48 -28.00
CA LYS A 42 17.47 -2.39 -29.42
C LYS A 42 17.37 -0.97 -29.96
N ASP A 43 16.34 -0.23 -29.58
CA ASP A 43 16.07 1.10 -30.13
C ASP A 43 17.02 2.16 -29.55
N ASN A 44 17.37 2.07 -28.26
CA ASN A 44 18.39 2.93 -27.65
C ASN A 44 19.78 2.76 -28.30
N ILE A 45 20.14 1.52 -28.64
CA ILE A 45 21.40 1.22 -29.33
C ILE A 45 21.35 1.78 -30.76
N LYS A 46 20.23 1.62 -31.47
CA LYS A 46 20.06 2.23 -32.80
C LYS A 46 20.16 3.74 -32.75
N ASP A 47 19.48 4.40 -31.82
CA ASP A 47 19.48 5.87 -31.73
C ASP A 47 20.87 6.42 -31.42
N SER A 48 21.64 5.70 -30.59
CA SER A 48 23.05 6.01 -30.32
C SER A 48 23.90 5.87 -31.59
N ILE A 49 23.76 4.76 -32.33
CA ILE A 49 24.50 4.52 -33.59
C ILE A 49 24.09 5.54 -34.67
N VAL A 50 22.80 5.80 -34.84
CA VAL A 50 22.27 6.75 -35.83
C VAL A 50 22.79 8.15 -35.55
N SER A 51 22.78 8.58 -34.29
CA SER A 51 23.27 9.90 -33.90
C SER A 51 24.76 10.05 -34.21
N THR A 52 25.59 9.08 -33.81
CA THR A 52 27.04 9.15 -34.06
C THR A 52 27.41 9.00 -35.55
N LEU A 53 26.69 8.16 -36.31
CA LEU A 53 26.90 8.03 -37.76
C LEU A 53 26.43 9.27 -38.55
N ARG A 54 25.45 10.02 -38.01
CA ARG A 54 25.04 11.32 -38.56
C ARG A 54 26.06 12.41 -38.28
N GLU A 55 26.62 12.41 -37.07
CA GLU A 55 27.66 13.36 -36.66
C GLU A 55 29.00 13.16 -37.40
N THR A 56 29.34 11.91 -37.72
CA THR A 56 30.54 11.56 -38.50
C THR A 56 30.38 11.76 -40.01
N GLY A 57 29.21 12.20 -40.49
CA GLY A 57 28.93 12.48 -41.90
C GLY A 57 28.77 11.23 -42.77
N VAL A 58 28.61 10.06 -42.14
CA VAL A 58 28.41 8.77 -42.81
C VAL A 58 26.97 8.63 -43.31
N PHE A 59 25.99 9.23 -42.61
CA PHE A 59 24.65 9.45 -43.15
C PHE A 59 24.57 10.79 -43.89
N ALA A 60 24.45 10.72 -45.22
CA ALA A 60 24.15 11.89 -46.04
C ALA A 60 22.79 12.46 -45.65
N THR A 61 22.78 13.64 -45.05
CA THR A 61 21.58 14.45 -44.88
C THR A 61 21.02 14.75 -46.27
N LYS A 62 19.88 14.15 -46.62
CA LYS A 62 19.04 14.63 -47.72
C LYS A 62 18.50 16.00 -47.33
N GLU A 63 19.34 17.01 -47.41
CA GLU A 63 18.90 18.38 -47.67
C GLU A 63 19.22 18.67 -49.12
N GLU A 64 18.16 18.85 -49.91
CA GLU A 64 18.25 19.53 -51.18
C GLU A 64 18.82 20.93 -50.95
N GLY A 65 19.82 21.29 -51.75
CA GLY A 65 20.18 22.68 -51.96
C GLY A 65 21.41 23.14 -51.20
N VAL A 66 22.41 23.48 -52.02
CA VAL A 66 23.51 24.39 -51.69
C VAL A 66 24.73 23.70 -51.06
N LEU A 67 25.45 23.01 -51.96
CA LEU A 67 26.90 22.90 -51.92
C LEU A 67 27.50 24.31 -51.87
N LEU A 68 27.58 24.92 -50.69
CA LEU A 68 28.51 26.00 -50.42
C LEU A 68 29.76 25.37 -49.83
N LYS A 69 30.70 25.04 -50.72
CA LYS A 69 32.12 25.23 -50.39
C LYS A 69 32.23 26.61 -49.74
N PRO A 70 32.87 26.76 -48.57
CA PRO A 70 33.20 28.08 -48.09
C PRO A 70 34.28 28.64 -49.02
N LEU A 71 33.84 29.22 -50.15
CA LEU A 71 34.63 30.17 -50.89
C LEU A 71 34.60 31.45 -50.04
N PHE A 72 35.38 31.46 -48.97
CA PHE A 72 35.63 32.65 -48.18
C PHE A 72 36.34 33.64 -49.11
N GLN A 73 35.59 34.49 -49.81
CA GLN A 73 36.12 35.71 -50.39
C GLN A 73 36.51 36.62 -49.22
N ALA A 74 37.69 36.37 -48.65
CA ALA A 74 38.31 37.17 -47.61
C ALA A 74 38.74 38.56 -48.11
N SER A 75 38.36 38.96 -49.32
CA SER A 75 38.85 40.14 -50.03
C SER A 75 38.06 41.43 -49.77
N ALA A 76 37.19 41.50 -48.76
CA ALA A 76 36.42 42.72 -48.47
C ALA A 76 36.21 43.06 -46.97
N LEU A 77 36.87 42.35 -46.04
CA LEU A 77 36.72 42.59 -44.60
C LEU A 77 37.98 43.25 -44.03
N SER A 78 37.81 44.21 -43.12
CA SER A 78 38.94 44.78 -42.38
C SER A 78 39.59 43.71 -41.50
N PHE A 79 40.88 43.87 -41.21
CA PHE A 79 41.61 42.96 -40.31
C PHE A 79 40.90 42.77 -38.96
N GLU A 80 40.25 43.83 -38.47
CA GLU A 80 39.49 43.81 -37.22
C GLU A 80 38.22 42.95 -37.34
N GLN A 81 37.50 43.06 -38.46
CA GLN A 81 36.33 42.22 -38.76
C GLN A 81 36.70 40.75 -38.96
N GLN A 82 37.83 40.47 -39.61
CA GLN A 82 38.33 39.09 -39.78
C GLN A 82 38.69 38.46 -38.42
N ARG A 83 39.32 39.23 -37.52
CA ARG A 83 39.63 38.78 -36.16
C ARG A 83 38.37 38.51 -35.34
N GLU A 84 37.38 39.39 -35.42
CA GLU A 84 36.11 39.24 -34.70
C GLU A 84 35.32 38.02 -35.20
N MET A 85 35.29 37.78 -36.51
CA MET A 85 34.67 36.60 -37.09
C MET A 85 35.33 35.30 -36.60
N LEU A 86 36.65 35.26 -36.50
CA LEU A 86 37.37 34.09 -36.00
C LEU A 86 37.06 33.81 -34.52
N LEU A 87 36.95 34.87 -33.71
CA LEU A 87 36.55 34.75 -32.30
C LEU A 87 35.12 34.21 -32.16
N LEU A 88 34.18 34.75 -32.94
CA LEU A 88 32.79 34.27 -32.98
C LEU A 88 32.72 32.79 -33.40
N GLN A 89 33.53 32.36 -34.35
CA GLN A 89 33.60 30.95 -34.75
C GLN A 89 34.09 30.05 -33.62
N GLN A 90 35.14 30.47 -32.90
CA GLN A 90 35.66 29.74 -31.75
C GLN A 90 34.63 29.69 -30.60
N GLU A 91 33.91 30.78 -30.35
CA GLU A 91 32.83 30.83 -29.37
C GLU A 91 31.67 29.91 -29.74
N HIS A 92 31.26 29.90 -31.00
CA HIS A 92 30.18 29.02 -31.46
C HIS A 92 30.57 27.54 -31.33
N GLU A 93 31.81 27.19 -31.67
CA GLU A 93 32.34 25.84 -31.43
C GLU A 93 32.32 25.48 -29.94
N LYS A 94 32.76 26.40 -29.07
CA LYS A 94 32.73 26.20 -27.62
C LYS A 94 31.31 26.01 -27.08
N ILE A 95 30.36 26.83 -27.53
CA ILE A 95 28.95 26.73 -27.14
C ILE A 95 28.35 25.41 -27.61
N LYS A 96 28.67 24.98 -28.84
CA LYS A 96 28.24 23.69 -29.37
C LYS A 96 28.76 22.53 -28.50
N TRP A 97 30.05 22.53 -28.18
CA TRP A 97 30.64 21.53 -27.28
C TRP A 97 29.99 21.49 -25.90
N GLU A 98 29.68 22.66 -25.33
CA GLU A 98 28.98 22.74 -24.05
C GLU A 98 27.54 22.24 -24.14
N HIS A 99 26.82 22.57 -25.21
CA HIS A 99 25.47 22.08 -25.46
C HIS A 99 25.46 20.55 -25.57
N ASP A 100 26.38 19.98 -26.34
CA ASP A 100 26.50 18.53 -26.51
C ASP A 100 26.85 17.83 -25.19
N ARG A 101 27.73 18.44 -24.38
CA ARG A 101 28.03 17.96 -23.02
C ARG A 101 26.80 17.98 -22.11
N VAL A 102 26.06 19.08 -22.10
CA VAL A 102 24.85 19.21 -21.28
C VAL A 102 23.77 18.22 -21.72
N LYS A 103 23.59 18.04 -23.03
CA LYS A 103 22.67 17.04 -23.58
C LYS A 103 23.04 15.63 -23.10
N TYR A 104 24.32 15.27 -23.18
CA TYR A 104 24.80 13.98 -22.69
C TYR A 104 24.51 13.77 -21.19
N GLU A 105 24.75 14.78 -20.36
CA GLU A 105 24.46 14.72 -18.93
C GLU A 105 22.95 14.62 -18.67
N HIS A 106 22.14 15.38 -19.39
CA HIS A 106 20.68 15.31 -19.30
C HIS A 106 20.16 13.90 -19.63
N ASP A 107 20.62 13.32 -20.74
CA ASP A 107 20.23 11.97 -21.16
C ASP A 107 20.71 10.91 -20.14
N ARG A 108 21.90 11.09 -19.55
CA ARG A 108 22.40 10.21 -18.48
C ARG A 108 21.50 10.26 -17.24
N VAL A 109 21.17 11.46 -16.76
CA VAL A 109 20.33 11.65 -15.58
C VAL A 109 18.93 11.10 -15.80
N GLN A 110 18.37 11.31 -17.00
CA GLN A 110 17.07 10.76 -17.35
C GLN A 110 17.06 9.22 -17.30
N CYS A 111 18.10 8.58 -17.83
CA CYS A 111 18.25 7.13 -17.74
C CYS A 111 18.37 6.62 -16.29
N GLU A 112 19.00 7.39 -15.40
CA GLU A 112 19.05 7.05 -13.98
C GLU A 112 17.69 7.20 -13.30
N HIS A 113 16.98 8.29 -13.59
CA HIS A 113 15.64 8.53 -13.06
C HIS A 113 14.66 7.40 -13.44
N ASP A 114 14.66 6.98 -14.71
CA ASP A 114 13.81 5.88 -15.18
C ASP A 114 14.13 4.56 -14.47
N ARG A 115 15.42 4.26 -14.26
CA ARG A 115 15.87 3.07 -13.52
C ARG A 115 15.45 3.09 -12.05
N GLU A 116 15.56 4.25 -11.41
CA GLU A 116 15.13 4.42 -10.01
C GLU A 116 13.61 4.30 -9.88
N HIS A 117 12.86 4.87 -10.82
CA HIS A 117 11.41 4.76 -10.84
C HIS A 117 10.97 3.29 -10.96
N ASP A 118 11.56 2.53 -11.87
CA ASP A 118 11.28 1.09 -12.02
C ASP A 118 11.65 0.29 -10.77
N ARG A 119 12.79 0.62 -10.13
CA ARG A 119 13.20 0.01 -8.85
C ARG A 119 12.18 0.29 -7.75
N MET A 120 11.78 1.55 -7.59
CA MET A 120 10.83 1.97 -6.56
C MET A 120 9.49 1.26 -6.74
N LYS A 121 9.00 1.18 -7.97
CA LYS A 121 7.75 0.48 -8.29
C LYS A 121 7.82 -0.99 -7.90
N TYR A 122 8.92 -1.67 -8.24
CA TYR A 122 9.12 -3.07 -7.88
C TYR A 122 9.14 -3.29 -6.36
N GLU A 123 9.80 -2.40 -5.62
CA GLU A 123 9.83 -2.47 -4.15
C GLU A 123 8.45 -2.23 -3.55
N HIS A 124 7.69 -1.26 -4.07
CA HIS A 124 6.33 -0.98 -3.62
C HIS A 124 5.41 -2.19 -3.81
N ASP A 125 5.42 -2.81 -5.01
CA ASP A 125 4.61 -4.01 -5.29
C ASP A 125 4.99 -5.16 -4.35
N ARG A 126 6.30 -5.36 -4.12
CA ARG A 126 6.81 -6.39 -3.21
C ARG A 126 6.39 -6.16 -1.76
N GLU A 127 6.42 -4.92 -1.29
CA GLU A 127 5.99 -4.58 0.07
C GLU A 127 4.48 -4.72 0.24
N HIS A 128 3.71 -4.33 -0.77
CA HIS A 128 2.26 -4.49 -0.76
C HIS A 128 1.86 -5.96 -0.63
N ASP A 129 2.49 -6.85 -1.41
CA ASP A 129 2.25 -8.29 -1.31
C ASP A 129 2.64 -8.86 0.06
N ARG A 130 3.76 -8.39 0.64
CA ARG A 130 4.18 -8.78 1.98
C ARG A 130 3.15 -8.35 3.03
N MET A 131 2.72 -7.09 3.00
CA MET A 131 1.75 -6.55 3.94
C MET A 131 0.43 -7.32 3.88
N LYS A 132 -0.04 -7.62 2.67
CA LYS A 132 -1.24 -8.43 2.47
C LYS A 132 -1.12 -9.80 3.12
N TYR A 133 0.00 -10.50 2.90
CA TYR A 133 0.25 -11.81 3.49
C TYR A 133 0.29 -11.75 5.03
N GLU A 134 0.93 -10.73 5.60
CA GLU A 134 0.98 -10.54 7.04
C GLU A 134 -0.40 -10.24 7.63
N HIS A 135 -1.18 -9.40 6.96
CA HIS A 135 -2.55 -9.10 7.38
C HIS A 135 -3.45 -10.35 7.40
N ASP A 136 -3.43 -11.15 6.33
CA ASP A 136 -4.20 -12.41 6.27
C ASP A 136 -3.77 -13.37 7.38
N ARG A 137 -2.46 -13.50 7.61
CA ARG A 137 -1.90 -14.34 8.68
C ARG A 137 -2.32 -13.89 10.07
N GLU A 138 -2.30 -12.59 10.34
CA GLU A 138 -2.71 -12.03 11.63
C GLU A 138 -4.22 -12.16 11.84
N HIS A 139 -5.01 -11.95 10.80
CA HIS A 139 -6.46 -12.13 10.85
C HIS A 139 -6.83 -13.57 11.23
N ASP A 140 -6.19 -14.57 10.60
CA ASP A 140 -6.40 -15.98 10.93
C ASP A 140 -5.98 -16.32 12.36
N ARG A 141 -4.87 -15.75 12.83
CA ARG A 141 -4.42 -15.90 14.22
C ARG A 141 -5.44 -15.33 15.19
N MET A 142 -5.91 -14.10 14.96
CA MET A 142 -6.88 -13.43 15.83
C MET A 142 -8.19 -14.21 15.88
N LYS A 143 -8.65 -14.73 14.74
CA LYS A 143 -9.83 -15.58 14.67
C LYS A 143 -9.69 -16.83 15.53
N TYR A 144 -8.56 -17.52 15.44
CA TYR A 144 -8.29 -18.70 16.26
C TYR A 144 -8.23 -18.37 17.76
N GLU A 145 -7.59 -17.25 18.13
CA GLU A 145 -7.52 -16.81 19.52
C GLU A 145 -8.89 -16.45 20.06
N HIS A 146 -9.72 -15.75 19.28
CA HIS A 146 -11.08 -15.39 19.67
C HIS A 146 -11.95 -16.64 19.89
N ASP A 147 -11.93 -17.60 18.98
CA ASP A 147 -12.66 -18.87 19.12
C ASP A 147 -12.23 -19.61 20.40
N ARG A 148 -10.91 -19.68 20.65
CA ARG A 148 -10.33 -20.31 21.84
C ARG A 148 -10.76 -19.63 23.15
N GLU A 149 -10.82 -18.31 23.15
CA GLU A 149 -11.25 -17.53 24.32
C GLU A 149 -12.75 -17.62 24.56
N HIS A 150 -13.55 -17.62 23.49
CA HIS A 150 -14.99 -17.80 23.57
C HIS A 150 -15.34 -19.16 24.21
N ASP A 151 -14.67 -20.24 23.79
CA ASP A 151 -14.89 -21.56 24.38
C ASP A 151 -14.48 -21.62 25.86
N ARG A 152 -13.38 -20.96 26.23
CA ARG A 152 -12.98 -20.83 27.65
C ARG A 152 -14.02 -20.09 28.46
N MET A 153 -14.46 -18.91 28.02
CA MET A 153 -15.45 -18.10 28.71
C MET A 153 -16.77 -18.86 28.88
N LYS A 154 -17.19 -19.59 27.85
CA LYS A 154 -18.39 -20.42 27.90
C LYS A 154 -18.29 -21.52 28.97
N TYR A 155 -17.13 -22.15 29.10
CA TYR A 155 -16.88 -23.17 30.12
C TYR A 155 -16.89 -22.57 31.54
N GLU A 156 -16.19 -21.45 31.74
CA GLU A 156 -16.14 -20.75 33.03
C GLU A 156 -17.53 -20.29 33.48
N LEU A 157 -18.32 -19.70 32.58
CA LEU A 157 -19.70 -19.30 32.86
C LEU A 157 -20.59 -20.51 33.20
N GLY A 158 -20.30 -21.68 32.62
CA GLY A 158 -20.97 -22.94 32.95
C GLY A 158 -20.71 -23.35 34.40
N ILE A 159 -19.44 -23.33 34.82
CA ILE A 159 -19.05 -23.62 36.21
C ILE A 159 -19.68 -22.62 37.16
N GLU A 160 -19.62 -21.32 36.85
CA GLU A 160 -20.17 -20.28 37.71
C GLU A 160 -21.66 -20.52 37.96
N LYS A 161 -22.45 -20.77 36.90
CA LYS A 161 -23.87 -21.11 37.02
C LYS A 161 -24.12 -22.32 37.92
N GLU A 162 -23.32 -23.37 37.80
CA GLU A 162 -23.43 -24.56 38.63
C GLU A 162 -23.16 -24.25 40.10
N VAL A 163 -22.12 -23.46 40.38
CA VAL A 163 -21.81 -22.97 41.74
C VAL A 163 -22.97 -22.15 42.31
N THR A 164 -23.54 -21.23 41.54
CA THR A 164 -24.68 -20.41 42.00
C THR A 164 -25.92 -21.25 42.31
N VAL A 165 -26.20 -22.26 41.47
CA VAL A 165 -27.31 -23.18 41.70
C VAL A 165 -27.11 -23.98 42.99
N GLU A 166 -25.91 -24.51 43.23
CA GLU A 166 -25.61 -25.26 44.45
C GLU A 166 -25.64 -24.37 45.69
N GLN A 167 -25.20 -23.11 45.59
CA GLN A 167 -25.35 -22.12 46.67
C GLN A 167 -26.84 -21.88 47.02
N MET A 168 -27.69 -21.61 46.03
CA MET A 168 -29.14 -21.44 46.26
C MET A 168 -29.79 -22.68 46.87
N ARG A 169 -29.34 -23.89 46.49
CA ARG A 169 -29.79 -25.15 47.07
C ARG A 169 -29.42 -25.25 48.54
N GLN A 170 -28.16 -24.98 48.90
CA GLN A 170 -27.69 -25.00 50.28
C GLN A 170 -28.40 -23.96 51.15
N GLU A 171 -28.64 -22.75 50.64
CA GLU A 171 -29.41 -21.72 51.33
C GLU A 171 -30.85 -22.17 51.58
N SER A 172 -31.50 -22.77 50.57
CA SER A 172 -32.85 -23.31 50.70
C SER A 172 -32.93 -24.42 51.76
N GLU A 173 -31.92 -25.28 51.84
CA GLU A 173 -31.85 -26.36 52.84
C GLU A 173 -31.64 -25.79 54.26
N LYS A 174 -30.72 -24.82 54.42
CA LYS A 174 -30.51 -24.11 55.69
C LYS A 174 -31.79 -23.43 56.18
N ALA A 175 -32.49 -22.72 55.29
CA ALA A 175 -33.76 -22.07 55.61
C ALA A 175 -34.84 -23.07 56.06
N LYS A 176 -34.91 -24.26 55.43
CA LYS A 176 -35.81 -25.34 55.87
C LYS A 176 -35.48 -25.83 57.28
N ILE A 177 -34.21 -26.09 57.56
CA ILE A 177 -33.77 -26.54 58.89
C ILE A 177 -34.07 -25.47 59.94
N GLU A 178 -33.85 -24.20 59.62
CA GLU A 178 -34.16 -23.09 60.52
C GLU A 178 -35.66 -22.99 60.82
N LEU A 179 -36.52 -23.14 59.81
CA LEU A 179 -37.96 -23.18 60.00
C LEU A 179 -38.39 -24.37 60.86
N GLU A 180 -37.79 -25.56 60.67
CA GLU A 180 -38.09 -26.71 61.52
C GLU A 180 -37.63 -26.51 62.97
N ARG A 181 -36.44 -25.93 63.18
CA ARG A 181 -35.96 -25.54 64.52
C ARG A 181 -36.93 -24.57 65.20
N ARG A 182 -37.42 -23.58 64.47
CA ARG A 182 -38.41 -22.61 64.97
C ARG A 182 -39.77 -23.25 65.25
N ARG A 183 -40.22 -24.20 64.43
CA ARG A 183 -41.45 -24.97 64.67
C ARG A 183 -41.34 -25.80 65.95
N LEU A 184 -40.20 -26.47 66.15
CA LEU A 184 -39.95 -27.27 67.35
C LEU A 184 -39.88 -26.40 68.59
N SER A 185 -39.20 -25.25 68.55
CA SER A 185 -39.14 -24.35 69.71
C SER A 185 -40.52 -23.79 70.11
N ILE A 186 -41.41 -23.53 69.15
CA ILE A 186 -42.80 -23.11 69.43
C ILE A 186 -43.60 -24.28 70.02
N ARG A 187 -43.41 -25.50 69.52
CA ARG A 187 -44.10 -26.70 70.04
C ARG A 187 -43.68 -27.01 71.48
N ASP A 188 -42.41 -26.88 71.80
CA ASP A 188 -41.90 -27.08 73.16
C ASP A 188 -42.38 -25.98 74.12
N GLY A 189 -42.62 -24.76 73.61
CA GLY A 189 -43.29 -23.69 74.36
C GLY A 189 -44.81 -23.89 74.55
N ALA A 190 -45.48 -24.63 73.67
CA ALA A 190 -46.92 -24.89 73.73
C ALA A 190 -47.32 -25.98 74.75
N LEU A 191 -46.36 -26.67 75.37
CA LEU A 191 -46.59 -27.64 76.46
C LEU A 191 -46.47 -27.00 77.85
N SER A 192 -46.33 -25.68 77.95
CA SER A 192 -46.40 -24.91 79.21
C SER A 192 -47.42 -23.78 79.08
N GLY A 193 -48.70 -24.11 79.30
CA GLY A 193 -49.76 -23.11 79.40
C GLY A 193 -51.16 -23.72 79.33
N GLU A 194 -51.69 -24.17 80.47
CA GLU A 194 -53.13 -24.36 80.64
C GLU A 194 -53.85 -23.00 80.56
N GLY A 195 -55.02 -22.98 79.89
CA GLY A 195 -56.17 -22.21 80.37
C GLY A 195 -56.59 -20.94 79.62
N GLN A 196 -57.81 -21.03 79.06
CA GLN A 196 -58.84 -19.99 78.90
C GLN A 196 -58.82 -19.04 77.68
N GLY A 197 -59.96 -19.08 76.96
CA GLY A 197 -60.75 -17.87 76.74
C GLY A 197 -60.60 -17.19 75.37
N GLU A 198 -61.69 -17.25 74.60
CA GLU A 198 -62.14 -16.30 73.58
C GLU A 198 -61.26 -15.05 73.31
N GLN A 199 -60.90 -14.86 72.05
CA GLN A 199 -61.49 -13.78 71.23
C GLN A 199 -60.91 -13.83 69.82
N VAL A 200 -61.79 -13.89 68.82
CA VAL A 200 -61.47 -13.60 67.42
C VAL A 200 -61.38 -12.08 67.27
N PRO A 201 -60.25 -11.49 66.84
CA PRO A 201 -60.25 -10.15 66.29
C PRO A 201 -60.19 -10.21 64.76
N ARG A 202 -61.13 -9.46 64.20
CA ARG A 202 -61.35 -9.07 62.81
C ARG A 202 -60.09 -8.91 61.94
N SER A 203 -60.22 -9.39 60.70
CA SER A 203 -59.63 -8.95 59.41
C SER A 203 -58.52 -7.88 59.45
N PRO A 204 -57.38 -8.11 58.77
CA PRO A 204 -56.59 -7.05 58.18
C PRO A 204 -56.89 -6.95 56.67
N HIS A 205 -57.45 -5.81 56.32
CA HIS A 205 -57.43 -5.10 55.04
C HIS A 205 -57.08 -5.84 53.75
N ARG A 206 -58.08 -5.87 52.86
CA ARG A 206 -57.93 -5.93 51.40
C ARG A 206 -56.82 -4.96 50.98
N PHE A 207 -55.71 -5.49 50.45
CA PHE A 207 -54.65 -4.67 49.86
C PHE A 207 -55.27 -3.81 48.74
N ASP A 208 -55.18 -2.50 48.91
CA ASP A 208 -55.73 -1.54 47.98
C ASP A 208 -54.72 -1.28 46.86
N PHE A 209 -54.99 -1.83 45.67
CA PHE A 209 -54.15 -1.66 44.49
C PHE A 209 -54.24 -0.24 43.89
N SER A 210 -55.08 0.63 44.45
CA SER A 210 -55.31 1.99 43.94
C SER A 210 -54.12 2.95 44.14
N ASN A 211 -53.15 2.58 44.98
CA ASN A 211 -52.00 3.44 45.32
C ASN A 211 -50.71 3.06 44.58
N LEU A 212 -50.75 2.05 43.70
CA LEU A 212 -49.66 1.79 42.78
C LEU A 212 -49.78 2.78 41.62
N ARG A 213 -48.94 3.82 41.63
CA ARG A 213 -48.64 4.58 40.41
C ARG A 213 -48.04 3.59 39.41
N LEU A 214 -48.88 3.07 38.52
CA LEU A 214 -48.44 2.27 37.39
C LEU A 214 -47.47 3.14 36.59
N LEU A 215 -46.20 2.75 36.54
CA LEU A 215 -45.28 3.27 35.54
C LEU A 215 -45.91 3.06 34.16
N PRO A 216 -45.73 3.99 33.21
CA PRO A 216 -46.21 3.81 31.85
C PRO A 216 -45.79 2.43 31.31
N HIS A 217 -46.70 1.74 30.62
CA HIS A 217 -46.39 0.43 30.04
C HIS A 217 -45.16 0.56 29.13
N PHE A 218 -44.11 -0.18 29.44
CA PHE A 218 -42.86 -0.18 28.68
C PHE A 218 -43.15 -0.54 27.22
N ASN A 219 -42.74 0.34 26.31
CA ASN A 219 -42.85 0.12 24.87
C ASN A 219 -41.43 0.07 24.30
N GLU A 220 -41.03 -1.09 23.77
CA GLU A 220 -39.71 -1.29 23.15
C GLU A 220 -39.47 -0.40 21.93
N SER A 221 -40.53 0.21 21.39
CA SER A 221 -40.43 1.09 20.22
C SER A 221 -39.92 2.50 20.52
N ASP A 222 -39.87 2.92 21.80
CA ASP A 222 -39.47 4.29 22.17
C ASP A 222 -38.79 4.36 23.56
N PRO A 223 -37.45 4.18 23.63
CA PRO A 223 -36.72 4.11 24.89
C PRO A 223 -36.60 5.45 25.62
N ASP A 224 -36.88 6.59 24.98
CA ASP A 224 -36.71 7.93 25.57
C ASP A 224 -37.90 8.37 26.43
N THR A 225 -38.96 7.56 26.54
CA THR A 225 -40.15 7.87 27.37
C THR A 225 -39.87 7.83 28.88
N PHE A 226 -38.65 7.45 29.30
CA PHE A 226 -38.29 7.21 30.71
C PHE A 226 -37.19 8.14 31.28
N PHE A 227 -36.72 9.15 30.52
CA PHE A 227 -35.73 10.15 30.98
C PHE A 227 -36.33 11.55 31.11
#